data_AF-A0A1Y3VFC4-F1
#
_entry.id   AF-A0A1Y3VFC4-F1
#
_cell.length_a   1.000
_cell.length_b   1.000
_cell.length_c   1.000
_cell.angle_alpha   90.00
_cell.angle_beta   90.00
_cell.angle_gamma   90.00
#
_symmetry.space_group_name_H-M   'P 1'
#
loop_
_entity.id
_entity.type
_entity.pdbx_description
1 polymer ?
#
loop_
_entity_poly.entity_id
_entity_poly.type
_entity_poly.pdbx_seq_one_letter_code
_entity_poly.pdbx_strand_id
1 'polypeptide(L)'
;MTGTVRGYGGNGLYMTGKYLTMKTSSTIADDADNNFYVLRLGDVILMQAEALWELGRHAEAVDKLNEIVDRANATLEDPAQRIMRYSLTPGDGSGRYPGDFRVIPTDDAWSARKMILDERRRELAFEGQRWFDLVRCNRYRDEGAQVNHAVEIMNAAFARMYNNYLNGLTTKNMIKKTEIMIREDQLLFAIPPTEINLNPQLQL
;
A
#
# COMPACT_ATOMS: atom_id res chain seq x y z
N MET A 1 4.30 18.54 28.47
CA MET A 1 4.86 17.49 27.59
C MET A 1 3.92 17.35 26.41
N THR A 2 4.23 18.04 25.31
CA THR A 2 3.44 18.08 24.09
C THR A 2 3.53 16.73 23.39
N GLY A 3 2.43 16.00 23.35
CA GLY A 3 2.34 14.67 22.77
C GLY A 3 2.81 14.68 21.33
N THR A 4 3.95 14.05 21.07
CA THR A 4 4.40 13.79 19.71
C THR A 4 3.46 12.78 19.10
N VAL A 5 2.77 13.16 18.02
CA VAL A 5 2.00 12.23 17.19
C VAL A 5 2.93 11.08 16.81
N ARG A 6 2.52 9.83 17.06
CA ARG A 6 3.32 8.64 16.74
C ARG A 6 3.69 8.68 15.24
N GLY A 7 4.96 8.94 14.94
CA GLY A 7 5.47 9.05 13.57
C GLY A 7 6.03 10.41 13.14
N TYR A 8 5.97 11.43 14.01
CA TYR A 8 6.75 12.66 13.83
C TYR A 8 8.05 12.59 14.65
N GLY A 9 9.20 12.73 13.99
CA GLY A 9 10.44 13.08 14.69
C GLY A 9 10.35 14.50 15.25
N GLY A 10 11.09 14.82 16.32
CA GLY A 10 11.10 16.16 16.93
C GLY A 10 11.45 17.31 15.96
N ASN A 11 11.99 16.99 14.79
CA ASN A 11 12.37 17.92 13.73
C ASN A 11 11.31 18.05 12.61
N GLY A 12 10.10 17.53 12.79
CA GLY A 12 9.03 17.58 11.77
C GLY A 12 9.19 16.59 10.61
N LEU A 13 10.13 15.64 10.74
CA LEU A 13 10.35 14.57 9.76
C LEU A 13 9.40 13.40 10.00
N TYR A 14 8.92 12.80 8.91
CA TYR A 14 8.12 11.57 8.99
C TYR A 14 9.01 10.37 9.29
N MET A 15 8.66 9.61 10.34
CA MET A 15 9.31 8.36 10.71
C MET A 15 8.25 7.27 10.84
N THR A 16 8.61 6.02 10.53
CA THR A 16 7.71 4.90 10.80
C THR A 16 7.84 4.48 12.27
N GLY A 17 6.73 4.51 12.99
CA GLY A 17 6.63 3.97 14.36
C GLY A 17 6.11 2.53 14.40
N LYS A 18 5.81 1.92 13.24
CA LYS A 18 5.22 0.58 13.18
C LYS A 18 6.27 -0.47 13.58
N TYR A 19 5.87 -1.37 14.48
CA TYR A 19 6.74 -2.38 15.11
C TYR A 19 7.90 -1.82 15.95
N LEU A 20 7.94 -0.51 16.22
CA LEU A 20 8.88 0.05 17.17
C LEU A 20 8.39 -0.23 18.60
N THR A 21 9.08 -1.13 19.30
CA THR A 21 8.80 -1.39 20.72
C THR A 21 9.30 -0.23 21.58
N MET A 22 8.41 0.44 22.31
CA MET A 22 8.79 1.42 23.33
C MET A 22 9.19 0.68 24.62
N LYS A 23 10.39 0.11 24.66
CA LYS A 23 10.93 -0.49 25.89
C LYS A 23 11.26 0.67 26.85
N THR A 24 10.61 0.73 28.01
CA THR A 24 10.88 1.77 29.04
C THR A 24 12.19 1.52 29.80
N SER A 25 12.85 0.39 29.53
CA SER A 25 14.12 -0.01 30.14
C SER A 25 14.76 -1.09 29.25
N SER A 26 15.57 -0.68 28.27
CA SER A 26 16.53 -1.60 27.64
C SER A 26 17.79 -1.61 28.49
N THR A 27 17.87 -2.50 29.49
CA THR A 27 19.13 -2.73 30.23
C THR A 27 20.20 -3.41 29.36
N ILE A 28 19.86 -3.78 28.13
CA ILE A 28 20.76 -4.38 27.14
C ILE A 28 20.77 -3.46 25.92
N ALA A 29 21.95 -2.90 25.60
CA ALA A 29 22.16 -2.20 24.35
C ALA A 29 22.00 -3.20 23.18
N ASP A 30 21.43 -2.77 22.06
CA ASP A 30 21.21 -3.57 20.84
C ASP A 30 20.15 -4.70 20.92
N ASP A 31 19.29 -4.70 21.94
CA ASP A 31 18.14 -5.61 22.04
C ASP A 31 16.84 -4.90 21.60
N ALA A 32 16.27 -5.35 20.48
CA ALA A 32 14.98 -4.90 19.98
C ALA A 32 14.03 -6.09 19.78
N ASP A 33 13.06 -6.22 20.70
CA ASP A 33 11.95 -7.19 20.64
C ASP A 33 10.97 -6.83 19.49
N ASN A 34 11.43 -6.96 18.24
CA ASN A 34 10.63 -6.70 17.05
C ASN A 34 9.87 -7.97 16.66
N ASN A 35 8.55 -7.95 16.83
CA ASN A 35 7.67 -9.02 16.36
C ASN A 35 7.13 -8.72 14.96
N PHE A 36 7.70 -9.36 13.94
CA PHE A 36 7.26 -9.20 12.56
C PHE A 36 6.20 -10.24 12.19
N TYR A 37 4.99 -9.77 11.89
CA TYR A 37 3.90 -10.65 11.48
C TYR A 37 4.04 -11.05 10.01
N VAL A 38 4.17 -12.35 9.75
CA VAL A 38 4.10 -12.91 8.38
C VAL A 38 2.64 -12.99 7.92
N LEU A 39 1.73 -13.37 8.82
CA LEU A 39 0.29 -13.43 8.59
C LEU A 39 -0.44 -12.84 9.79
N ARG A 40 -1.51 -12.09 9.52
CA ARG A 40 -2.40 -11.56 10.55
C ARG A 40 -3.83 -11.43 10.06
N LEU A 41 -4.76 -11.40 11.00
CA LEU A 41 -6.20 -11.38 10.72
C LEU A 41 -6.60 -10.24 9.78
N GLY A 42 -6.00 -9.05 9.91
CA GLY A 42 -6.33 -7.92 9.03
C GLY A 42 -6.03 -8.18 7.54
N ASP A 43 -4.97 -8.92 7.22
CA ASP A 43 -4.71 -9.31 5.82
C ASP A 43 -5.75 -10.31 5.32
N VAL A 44 -6.11 -11.30 6.16
CA VAL A 44 -7.15 -12.30 5.83
C VAL A 44 -8.51 -11.66 5.58
N ILE A 45 -8.93 -10.71 6.42
CA ILE A 45 -10.18 -9.96 6.24
C ILE A 45 -10.16 -9.19 4.92
N LEU A 46 -9.05 -8.55 4.58
CA LEU A 46 -8.94 -7.79 3.34
C LEU A 46 -8.85 -8.68 2.10
N MET A 47 -8.21 -9.85 2.20
CA MET A 47 -8.27 -10.87 1.14
C MET A 47 -9.70 -11.38 0.95
N GLN A 48 -10.46 -11.57 2.03
CA GLN A 48 -11.88 -11.92 1.97
C GLN A 48 -12.70 -10.82 1.29
N ALA A 49 -12.47 -9.55 1.62
CA ALA A 49 -13.13 -8.41 0.98
C ALA A 49 -12.88 -8.39 -0.53
N GLU A 50 -11.63 -8.60 -0.95
CA GLU A 50 -11.26 -8.67 -2.36
C GLU A 50 -11.94 -9.84 -3.08
N ALA A 51 -11.92 -11.04 -2.50
CA ALA A 51 -12.59 -12.21 -3.08
C ALA A 51 -14.12 -12.05 -3.18
N LEU A 52 -14.76 -11.48 -2.15
CA LEU A 52 -16.20 -11.20 -2.17
C LEU A 52 -16.56 -10.20 -3.27
N TRP A 53 -15.70 -9.21 -3.52
CA TRP A 53 -15.87 -8.27 -4.60
C TRP A 53 -15.86 -8.96 -5.96
N GLU A 54 -14.86 -9.81 -6.24
CA GLU A 54 -14.78 -10.56 -7.50
C GLU A 54 -15.93 -11.56 -7.70
N LEU A 55 -16.54 -12.03 -6.61
CA LEU A 55 -17.72 -12.90 -6.65
C LEU A 55 -19.04 -12.13 -6.82
N GLY A 56 -19.02 -10.80 -6.98
CA GLY A 56 -20.22 -9.97 -7.10
C GLY A 56 -20.96 -9.73 -5.77
N ARG A 57 -20.40 -10.17 -4.63
CA ARG A 57 -20.99 -10.03 -3.28
C ARG A 57 -20.56 -8.70 -2.66
N HIS A 58 -20.88 -7.60 -3.34
CA HIS A 58 -20.32 -6.28 -3.03
C HIS A 58 -20.68 -5.77 -1.62
N ALA A 59 -21.91 -6.01 -1.15
CA ALA A 59 -22.32 -5.58 0.19
C ALA A 59 -21.45 -6.21 1.29
N GLU A 60 -21.21 -7.52 1.18
CA GLU A 60 -20.38 -8.26 2.12
C GLU A 60 -18.89 -7.85 2.04
N ALA A 61 -18.41 -7.51 0.84
CA ALA A 61 -17.06 -6.96 0.68
C ALA A 61 -16.90 -5.63 1.44
N VAL A 62 -17.91 -4.76 1.37
CA VAL A 62 -17.92 -3.48 2.10
C VAL A 62 -17.97 -3.68 3.61
N ASP A 63 -18.75 -4.65 4.09
CA ASP A 63 -18.78 -5.00 5.51
C ASP A 63 -17.39 -5.39 6.02
N LYS A 64 -16.63 -6.17 5.23
CA LYS A 64 -15.26 -6.56 5.56
C LYS A 64 -14.26 -5.40 5.56
N LEU A 65 -14.40 -4.44 4.63
CA LEU A 65 -13.59 -3.23 4.67
C LEU A 65 -13.90 -2.38 5.90
N ASN A 66 -15.19 -2.25 6.24
CA ASN A 66 -15.63 -1.49 7.40
C ASN A 66 -15.19 -2.14 8.72
N GLU A 67 -15.08 -3.47 8.79
CA GLU A 67 -14.51 -4.18 9.95
C GLU A 67 -13.07 -3.68 10.26
N ILE A 68 -12.25 -3.48 9.24
CA ILE A 68 -10.88 -2.95 9.36
C ILE A 68 -10.88 -1.50 9.81
N VAL A 69 -11.71 -0.66 9.17
CA VAL A 69 -11.83 0.77 9.46
C VAL A 69 -12.35 1.01 10.87
N ASP A 70 -13.39 0.29 11.28
CA ASP A 70 -14.02 0.42 12.59
C ASP A 70 -13.02 0.03 13.69
N ARG A 71 -12.22 -1.03 13.48
CA ARG A 71 -11.13 -1.41 14.39
C ARG A 71 -10.00 -0.37 14.41
N ALA A 72 -9.63 0.22 13.28
CA ALA A 72 -8.62 1.29 13.26
C ALA A 72 -9.11 2.53 14.02
N ASN A 73 -10.37 2.93 13.80
CA ASN A 73 -11.01 4.07 14.46
C ASN A 73 -11.20 3.88 15.96
N ALA A 74 -11.39 2.64 16.43
CA ALA A 74 -11.48 2.34 17.87
C ALA A 74 -10.21 2.70 18.65
N THR A 75 -9.07 2.86 17.96
CA THR A 75 -7.78 3.22 18.57
C THR A 75 -7.47 4.71 18.56
N LEU A 76 -8.32 5.54 17.93
CA LEU A 76 -8.12 6.98 17.78
C LEU A 76 -8.84 7.73 18.90
N GLU A 77 -8.06 8.48 19.70
CA GLU A 77 -8.58 9.31 20.80
C GLU A 77 -9.38 10.52 20.30
N ASP A 78 -8.95 11.13 19.19
CA ASP A 78 -9.59 12.29 18.57
C ASP A 78 -10.60 11.85 17.48
N PRO A 79 -11.91 12.07 17.67
CA PRO A 79 -12.92 11.76 16.66
C PRO A 79 -12.68 12.46 15.32
N ALA A 80 -12.03 13.63 15.30
CA ALA A 80 -11.73 14.36 14.07
C ALA A 80 -10.68 13.66 13.19
N GLN A 81 -9.92 12.70 13.75
CA GLN A 81 -8.91 11.92 13.01
C GLN A 81 -9.47 10.60 12.45
N ARG A 82 -10.75 10.29 12.72
CA ARG A 82 -11.36 9.03 12.28
C ARG A 82 -11.35 8.89 10.77
N ILE A 83 -11.02 7.68 10.34
CA ILE A 83 -11.05 7.25 8.94
C ILE A 83 -12.52 7.08 8.54
N MET A 84 -12.89 7.68 7.40
CA MET A 84 -14.22 7.52 6.81
C MET A 84 -14.51 6.06 6.44
N ARG A 85 -15.71 5.59 6.78
CA ARG A 85 -16.22 4.25 6.44
C ARG A 85 -16.51 4.15 4.94
N TYR A 86 -16.61 2.93 4.44
CA TYR A 86 -16.95 2.61 3.07
C TYR A 86 -18.46 2.44 2.88
N SER A 87 -18.98 2.93 1.75
CA SER A 87 -20.36 2.71 1.31
C SER A 87 -20.41 2.34 -0.16
N LEU A 88 -21.39 1.52 -0.53
CA LEU A 88 -21.79 1.31 -1.91
C LEU A 88 -22.71 2.44 -2.35
N THR A 89 -22.41 3.04 -3.48
CA THR A 89 -23.34 3.92 -4.20
C THR A 89 -23.18 3.64 -5.69
N PRO A 90 -24.25 3.63 -6.49
CA PRO A 90 -24.10 3.73 -7.94
C PRO A 90 -23.20 4.93 -8.25
N GLY A 91 -22.14 4.72 -9.02
CA GLY A 91 -21.23 5.80 -9.33
C GLY A 91 -21.96 6.91 -10.07
N ASP A 92 -21.92 8.13 -9.54
CA ASP A 92 -22.23 9.31 -10.35
C ASP A 92 -21.01 9.76 -11.17
N GLY A 93 -19.91 9.00 -11.11
CA GLY A 93 -18.63 9.32 -11.75
C GLY A 93 -17.94 10.58 -11.19
N SER A 94 -18.51 11.24 -10.17
CA SER A 94 -18.06 12.56 -9.72
C SER A 94 -16.91 12.49 -8.70
N GLY A 95 -16.66 11.32 -8.12
CA GLY A 95 -15.70 11.13 -7.03
C GLY A 95 -16.04 11.92 -5.76
N ARG A 96 -17.25 12.50 -5.69
CA ARG A 96 -17.77 13.30 -4.57
C ARG A 96 -19.14 12.77 -4.17
N TYR A 97 -19.20 12.14 -3.02
CA TYR A 97 -20.44 11.61 -2.46
C TYR A 97 -20.77 12.35 -1.14
N PRO A 98 -22.04 12.38 -0.73
CA PRO A 98 -22.49 13.25 0.35
C PRO A 98 -21.99 12.74 1.70
N GLY A 99 -21.13 13.53 2.36
CA GLY A 99 -20.81 13.43 3.80
C GLY A 99 -20.12 12.13 4.27
N ASP A 100 -19.05 12.27 5.05
CA ASP A 100 -18.43 11.28 5.95
C ASP A 100 -18.07 9.85 5.44
N PHE A 101 -18.29 9.50 4.16
CA PHE A 101 -17.99 8.17 3.61
C PHE A 101 -17.03 8.19 2.40
N ARG A 102 -16.20 7.14 2.31
CA ARG A 102 -15.47 6.76 1.09
C ARG A 102 -16.37 5.87 0.24
N VAL A 103 -16.66 6.27 -0.99
CA VAL A 103 -17.63 5.54 -1.80
C VAL A 103 -16.97 4.67 -2.85
N ILE A 104 -17.41 3.41 -2.87
CA ILE A 104 -16.99 2.39 -3.81
C ILE A 104 -18.03 2.34 -4.93
N PRO A 105 -17.66 2.72 -6.17
CA PRO A 105 -18.58 2.70 -7.30
C PRO A 105 -18.89 1.24 -7.68
N THR A 106 -20.17 0.90 -7.79
CA THR A 106 -20.60 -0.47 -8.17
C THR A 106 -20.54 -0.72 -9.67
N ASP A 107 -20.48 0.34 -10.46
CA ASP A 107 -20.48 0.39 -11.93
C ASP A 107 -19.08 0.58 -12.53
N ASP A 108 -18.09 0.96 -11.71
CA ASP A 108 -16.68 1.04 -12.10
C ASP A 108 -15.86 0.03 -11.28
N ALA A 109 -15.70 -1.15 -11.88
CA ALA A 109 -15.01 -2.26 -11.25
C ALA A 109 -13.52 -1.99 -11.01
N TRP A 110 -12.87 -1.11 -11.78
CA TRP A 110 -11.48 -0.73 -11.54
C TRP A 110 -11.36 0.20 -10.34
N SER A 111 -12.16 1.28 -10.30
CA SER A 111 -12.14 2.21 -9.19
C SER A 111 -12.48 1.52 -7.87
N ALA A 112 -13.40 0.56 -7.88
CA ALA A 112 -13.71 -0.21 -6.69
C ALA A 112 -12.54 -1.08 -6.19
N ARG A 113 -11.90 -1.84 -7.09
CA ARG A 113 -10.69 -2.62 -6.76
C ARG A 113 -9.59 -1.73 -6.22
N LYS A 114 -9.37 -0.57 -6.84
CA LYS A 114 -8.39 0.42 -6.37
C LYS A 114 -8.67 0.84 -4.92
N MET A 115 -9.93 0.99 -4.52
CA MET A 115 -10.27 1.34 -3.14
C MET A 115 -9.97 0.24 -2.14
N ILE A 116 -10.20 -1.02 -2.51
CA ILE A 116 -9.80 -2.20 -1.71
C ILE A 116 -8.28 -2.24 -1.56
N LEU A 117 -7.54 -2.06 -2.67
CA LEU A 117 -6.07 -2.02 -2.66
C LEU A 117 -5.49 -0.82 -1.89
N ASP A 118 -6.19 0.31 -1.90
CA ASP A 118 -5.82 1.48 -1.10
C ASP A 118 -6.02 1.22 0.40
N GLU A 119 -7.02 0.43 0.80
CA GLU A 119 -7.19 0.02 2.20
C GLU A 119 -6.13 -1.00 2.62
N ARG A 120 -5.85 -2.00 1.77
CA ARG A 120 -4.71 -2.92 1.95
C ARG A 120 -3.40 -2.16 2.13
N ARG A 121 -3.17 -1.12 1.33
CA ARG A 121 -1.98 -0.27 1.44
C ARG A 121 -1.86 0.41 2.81
N ARG A 122 -2.96 0.94 3.35
CA ARG A 122 -2.96 1.64 4.64
C ARG A 122 -2.75 0.65 5.78
N GLU A 123 -3.52 -0.42 5.78
CA GLU A 123 -3.52 -1.42 6.84
C GLU A 123 -2.17 -2.16 6.91
N LEU A 124 -1.65 -2.60 5.76
CA LEU A 124 -0.44 -3.42 5.62
C LEU A 124 0.82 -2.60 5.29
N ALA A 125 0.77 -1.27 5.51
CA ALA A 125 1.93 -0.41 5.30
C ALA A 125 3.13 -0.94 6.10
N PHE A 126 4.31 -1.01 5.46
CA PHE A 126 5.55 -1.52 6.07
C PHE A 126 5.53 -3.00 6.49
N GLU A 127 4.66 -3.83 5.91
CA GLU A 127 4.59 -5.28 6.16
C GLU A 127 5.03 -6.13 4.93
N GLY A 128 5.66 -5.51 3.93
CA GLY A 128 6.18 -6.23 2.74
C GLY A 128 5.15 -6.58 1.66
N GLN A 129 3.85 -6.33 1.88
CA GLN A 129 2.78 -6.76 0.97
C GLN A 129 2.61 -5.89 -0.29
N ARG A 130 3.00 -4.60 -0.23
CA ARG A 130 2.65 -3.62 -1.27
C ARG A 130 3.22 -3.97 -2.66
N TRP A 131 4.43 -4.50 -2.73
CA TRP A 131 5.04 -4.89 -4.01
C TRP A 131 4.21 -5.97 -4.70
N PHE A 132 3.89 -7.05 -3.97
CA PHE A 132 3.11 -8.16 -4.48
C PHE A 132 1.68 -7.76 -4.83
N ASP A 133 1.04 -6.91 -4.03
CA ASP A 133 -0.27 -6.32 -4.35
C ASP A 133 -0.25 -5.56 -5.68
N LEU A 134 0.78 -4.77 -5.95
CA LEU A 134 0.89 -4.03 -7.21
C LEU A 134 1.14 -4.95 -8.41
N VAL A 135 2.06 -5.90 -8.28
CA VAL A 135 2.44 -6.83 -9.36
C VAL A 135 1.26 -7.73 -9.76
N ARG A 136 0.53 -8.28 -8.79
CA ARG A 136 -0.61 -9.17 -9.05
C ARG A 136 -1.83 -8.44 -9.63
N CYS A 137 -1.98 -7.15 -9.35
CA CYS A 137 -3.11 -6.34 -9.83
C CYS A 137 -2.95 -5.80 -11.25
N ASN A 138 -1.91 -6.23 -11.98
CA ASN A 138 -1.64 -5.86 -13.37
C ASN A 138 -2.85 -6.01 -14.31
N ARG A 139 -3.73 -6.99 -14.07
CA ARG A 139 -4.78 -7.39 -15.02
C ARG A 139 -6.04 -6.52 -15.04
N TYR A 140 -6.17 -5.54 -14.15
CA TYR A 140 -7.51 -4.99 -13.85
C TYR A 140 -7.79 -3.59 -14.38
N ARG A 141 -6.81 -2.92 -15.00
CA ARG A 141 -6.94 -1.51 -15.39
C ARG A 141 -7.83 -1.30 -16.60
N ASP A 142 -7.78 -2.20 -17.58
CA ASP A 142 -8.67 -2.33 -18.75
C ASP A 142 -8.17 -3.55 -19.53
N GLU A 143 -9.06 -4.33 -20.16
CA GLU A 143 -8.69 -5.35 -21.15
C GLU A 143 -8.09 -4.67 -22.41
N GLY A 144 -6.87 -4.14 -22.28
CA GLY A 144 -6.19 -3.36 -23.33
C GLY A 144 -5.21 -2.30 -22.83
N ALA A 145 -5.13 -2.02 -21.53
CA ALA A 145 -4.13 -1.11 -20.99
C ALA A 145 -2.72 -1.72 -21.13
N GLN A 146 -1.87 -1.08 -21.94
CA GLN A 146 -0.51 -1.56 -22.27
C GLN A 146 0.52 -1.41 -21.15
N VAL A 147 0.14 -0.97 -19.95
CA VAL A 147 1.11 -0.63 -18.90
C VAL A 147 0.72 -1.27 -17.58
N ASN A 148 1.67 -2.00 -17.00
CA ASN A 148 1.48 -2.66 -15.72
C ASN A 148 1.24 -1.68 -14.56
N HIS A 149 0.27 -1.98 -13.71
CA HIS A 149 -0.09 -1.13 -12.56
C HIS A 149 1.07 -0.88 -11.59
N ALA A 150 1.94 -1.88 -11.36
CA ALA A 150 3.15 -1.72 -10.57
C ALA A 150 4.12 -0.71 -11.21
N VAL A 151 4.33 -0.81 -12.52
CA VAL A 151 5.17 0.12 -13.29
C VAL A 151 4.63 1.53 -13.17
N GLU A 152 3.33 1.73 -13.39
CA GLU A 152 2.68 3.04 -13.26
C GLU A 152 2.87 3.65 -11.88
N ILE A 153 2.46 2.93 -10.82
CA ILE A 153 2.43 3.48 -9.47
C ILE A 153 3.85 3.71 -8.92
N MET A 154 4.76 2.78 -9.16
CA MET A 154 6.13 2.88 -8.67
C MET A 154 6.90 3.98 -9.41
N ASN A 155 6.78 4.07 -10.74
CA ASN A 155 7.45 5.13 -11.51
C ASN A 155 6.90 6.52 -11.16
N ALA A 156 5.59 6.64 -10.92
CA ALA A 156 5.01 7.87 -10.41
C ALA A 156 5.53 8.24 -9.00
N ALA A 157 5.70 7.25 -8.11
CA ALA A 157 6.31 7.46 -6.80
C ALA A 157 7.78 7.90 -6.90
N PHE A 158 8.58 7.21 -7.71
CA PHE A 158 9.99 7.50 -7.94
C PHE A 158 10.20 8.87 -8.59
N ALA A 159 9.36 9.26 -9.53
CA ALA A 159 9.41 10.60 -10.10
C ALA A 159 9.19 11.70 -9.05
N ARG A 160 8.26 11.50 -8.10
CA ARG A 160 8.05 12.44 -6.98
C ARG A 160 9.25 12.49 -6.04
N MET A 161 9.80 11.33 -5.67
CA MET A 161 10.98 11.25 -4.82
C MET A 161 12.19 11.94 -5.46
N TYR A 162 12.40 11.70 -6.75
CA TYR A 162 13.45 12.35 -7.54
C TYR A 162 13.32 13.86 -7.55
N ASN A 163 12.11 14.37 -7.83
CA ASN A 163 11.86 15.81 -7.83
C ASN A 163 12.08 16.43 -6.44
N ASN A 164 11.64 15.76 -5.37
CA ASN A 164 11.87 16.21 -4.00
C ASN A 164 13.36 16.20 -3.62
N TYR A 165 14.11 15.19 -4.06
CA TYR A 165 15.56 15.11 -3.85
C TYR A 165 16.31 16.26 -4.53
N LEU A 166 15.90 16.63 -5.75
CA LEU A 166 16.50 17.75 -6.48
C LEU A 166 16.11 19.12 -5.93
N ASN A 167 15.00 19.23 -5.19
CA ASN A 167 14.55 20.49 -4.60
C ASN A 167 15.53 20.91 -3.49
N GLY A 168 16.44 21.83 -3.83
CA GLY A 168 17.44 22.40 -2.91
C GLY A 168 18.90 22.12 -3.28
N LEU A 169 19.16 21.31 -4.33
CA LEU A 169 20.51 21.03 -4.81
C LEU A 169 20.91 21.99 -5.93
N THR A 170 22.05 22.67 -5.77
CA THR A 170 22.62 23.60 -6.76
C THR A 170 23.27 22.89 -7.95
N THR A 171 23.64 21.62 -7.81
CA THR A 171 24.14 20.75 -8.88
C THR A 171 23.28 19.49 -8.99
N LYS A 172 22.62 19.31 -10.13
CA LYS A 172 21.67 18.20 -10.39
C LYS A 172 22.37 16.94 -10.94
N ASN A 173 23.53 16.59 -10.40
CA ASN A 173 24.46 15.62 -11.02
C ASN A 173 24.45 14.21 -10.40
N MET A 174 23.45 13.82 -9.60
CA MET A 174 23.48 12.54 -8.88
C MET A 174 22.23 11.69 -9.17
N ILE A 175 22.34 10.76 -10.13
CA ILE A 175 21.29 9.82 -10.58
C ILE A 175 20.37 10.41 -11.67
N LYS A 176 20.26 9.71 -12.81
CA LYS A 176 19.32 10.09 -13.87
C LYS A 176 17.93 9.57 -13.53
N LYS A 177 16.89 10.37 -13.81
CA LYS A 177 15.49 9.97 -13.62
C LYS A 177 15.14 8.63 -14.29
N THR A 178 15.79 8.28 -15.40
CA THR A 178 15.57 7.01 -16.10
C THR A 178 16.15 5.79 -15.38
N GLU A 179 17.15 5.97 -14.52
CA GLU A 179 17.86 4.87 -13.82
C GLU A 179 17.09 4.36 -12.60
N ILE A 180 16.12 5.13 -12.09
CA ILE A 180 15.29 4.75 -10.94
C ILE A 180 13.95 4.12 -11.35
N MET A 181 13.61 4.11 -12.64
CA MET A 181 12.31 3.61 -13.12
C MET A 181 12.32 2.10 -13.29
N ILE A 182 11.21 1.47 -12.96
CA ILE A 182 10.94 0.04 -13.15
C ILE A 182 10.40 -0.19 -14.55
N ARG A 183 10.83 -1.28 -15.15
CA ARG A 183 10.35 -1.80 -16.43
C ARG A 183 9.57 -3.11 -16.22
N GLU A 184 8.82 -3.51 -17.25
CA GLU A 184 7.98 -4.72 -17.17
C GLU A 184 8.78 -6.02 -17.02
N ASP A 185 10.00 -6.09 -17.56
CA ASP A 185 10.93 -7.22 -17.38
C ASP A 185 11.41 -7.39 -15.93
N GLN A 186 11.24 -6.36 -15.08
CA GLN A 186 11.71 -6.34 -13.70
C GLN A 186 10.62 -6.68 -12.68
N LEU A 187 9.46 -7.13 -13.14
CA LEU A 187 8.33 -7.51 -12.28
C LEU A 187 8.44 -8.94 -11.75
N LEU A 188 9.27 -9.75 -12.40
CA LEU A 188 9.63 -11.09 -11.97
C LEU A 188 11.06 -11.07 -11.42
N PHE A 189 11.33 -11.93 -10.44
CA PHE A 189 12.69 -12.13 -9.98
C PHE A 189 13.50 -12.84 -11.06
N ALA A 190 14.67 -12.29 -11.36
CA ALA A 190 15.60 -12.93 -12.28
C ALA A 190 16.09 -14.26 -11.70
N ILE A 191 16.09 -15.30 -12.52
CA ILE A 191 16.71 -16.57 -12.17
C ILE A 191 18.24 -16.36 -12.19
N PRO A 192 18.98 -16.72 -11.12
CA PRO A 192 20.43 -16.57 -11.10
C PRO A 192 21.08 -17.33 -12.27
N PRO A 193 22.04 -16.74 -13.00
CA PRO A 193 22.67 -17.38 -14.16
C PRO A 193 23.33 -18.74 -13.84
N THR A 194 23.78 -18.92 -12.60
CA THR A 194 24.32 -20.20 -12.11
C THR A 194 23.27 -21.31 -12.18
N GLU A 195 22.03 -21.02 -11.79
CA GLU A 195 20.93 -22.00 -11.83
C GLU A 195 20.56 -22.35 -13.28
N ILE A 196 20.53 -21.36 -14.17
CA ILE A 196 20.25 -21.57 -15.60
C ILE A 196 21.34 -22.46 -16.24
N ASN A 197 22.60 -22.19 -15.93
CA ASN A 197 23.72 -22.96 -16.48
C ASN A 197 23.76 -24.40 -15.95
N LEU A 198 23.30 -24.63 -14.72
CA LEU A 198 23.27 -25.95 -14.09
C LEU A 198 22.12 -26.83 -14.59
N ASN A 199 20.98 -26.24 -14.95
CA ASN A 199 19.81 -26.97 -15.41
C ASN A 199 19.38 -26.52 -16.82
N PRO A 200 19.74 -27.26 -17.88
CA PRO A 200 19.34 -26.96 -19.26
C PRO A 200 17.83 -26.93 -19.52
N GLN A 201 17.00 -27.42 -18.58
CA GLN A 201 15.54 -27.37 -18.67
C GLN A 201 14.95 -26.04 -18.16
N LEU A 202 15.73 -25.21 -17.45
CA LEU A 202 15.31 -23.86 -17.06
C LEU A 202 15.43 -22.93 -18.27
N GLN A 203 14.30 -22.64 -18.92
CA GLN A 203 14.20 -21.66 -20.01
C GLN A 203 13.32 -20.48 -19.58
N LEU A 204 13.68 -19.28 -20.05
CA LEU A 204 12.96 -18.01 -19.83
C LEU A 204 11.86 -17.79 -20.87
#